data_AF-H6S4E8-F1
#
_entry.id   AF-H6S4E8-F1
#
_cell.length_a   1.000
_cell.length_b   1.000
_cell.length_c   1.000
_cell.angle_alpha   90.00
_cell.angle_beta   90.00
_cell.angle_gamma   90.00
#
_symmetry.space_group_name_H-M   'P 1'
#
loop_
_entity.id
_entity.type
_entity.pdbx_description
1 polymer ?
#
loop_
_entity_poly.entity_id
_entity_poly.type
_entity_poly.pdbx_seq_one_letter_code
_entity_poly.pdbx_strand_id
1 'polypeptide(L)'
;IPMNLYFLQELTVPSLSAHRRMDHLVCFVPGMLALGTLSEVDDHAKNARHLELAEKLMKTCYQLYHHQPTGLSPDIVSFPKMKVVDPMHRLRPETVESLFYMYRVTKNSKYREFGWEIFQALEAHAKVNHGYAAVLNVTEMPARTEDKMESFFLAETLKYHYLLQAPESLIPLDKYVFNTEAHPSSINRKN
;
A
#
# COMPACT_ATOMS: atom_id res chain seq x y z
N ILE A 1 13.50 0.18 -20.34
CA ILE A 1 12.46 1.19 -20.69
C ILE A 1 12.28 2.08 -19.46
N PRO A 2 12.39 3.42 -19.54
CA PRO A 2 12.15 4.25 -18.37
C PRO A 2 10.70 4.06 -17.93
N MET A 3 10.50 3.65 -16.67
CA MET A 3 9.17 3.49 -16.13
C MET A 3 8.62 4.89 -15.84
N ASN A 4 7.62 5.32 -16.60
CA ASN A 4 6.93 6.59 -16.38
C ASN A 4 6.09 6.49 -15.09
N LEU A 5 6.74 6.62 -13.94
CA LEU A 5 6.20 6.45 -12.60
C LEU A 5 6.09 7.79 -11.87
N TYR A 6 5.01 7.93 -11.10
CA TYR A 6 4.78 9.07 -10.22
C TYR A 6 5.20 8.69 -8.81
N PHE A 7 5.91 9.57 -8.12
CA PHE A 7 6.30 9.35 -6.73
C PHE A 7 6.14 10.65 -5.95
N LEU A 8 5.99 10.53 -4.63
CA LEU A 8 6.07 11.66 -3.73
C LEU A 8 7.49 11.74 -3.19
N GLN A 9 8.02 12.96 -3.12
CA GLN A 9 9.37 13.23 -2.67
C GLN A 9 9.33 14.00 -1.35
N GLU A 10 10.36 13.82 -0.54
CA GLU A 10 10.52 14.57 0.70
C GLU A 10 11.06 15.97 0.41
N LEU A 11 10.59 16.97 1.14
CA LEU A 11 11.10 18.34 1.11
C LEU A 11 11.64 18.72 2.49
N THR A 12 12.89 19.16 2.57
CA THR A 12 13.43 19.76 3.79
C THR A 12 12.99 21.21 3.90
N VAL A 13 12.42 21.59 5.04
CA VAL A 13 12.00 22.97 5.35
C VAL A 13 13.04 23.61 6.28
N PRO A 14 13.42 24.90 6.10
CA PRO A 14 12.86 25.87 5.16
C PRO A 14 13.52 25.90 3.77
N SER A 15 14.57 25.12 3.53
CA SER A 15 15.36 25.21 2.29
C SER A 15 14.63 24.78 1.03
N LEU A 16 13.48 24.10 1.17
CA LEU A 16 12.72 23.44 0.10
C LEU A 16 13.59 22.49 -0.74
N SER A 17 14.62 21.91 -0.12
CA SER A 17 15.50 20.95 -0.78
C SER A 17 14.78 19.63 -0.97
N ALA A 18 14.71 19.15 -2.22
CA ALA A 18 13.99 17.95 -2.59
C ALA A 18 14.88 16.70 -2.52
N HIS A 19 14.42 15.70 -1.77
CA HIS A 19 15.01 14.37 -1.71
C HIS A 19 14.12 13.41 -2.49
N ARG A 20 14.64 12.86 -3.58
CA ARG A 20 13.91 11.91 -4.44
C ARG A 20 13.88 10.51 -3.82
N ARG A 21 13.34 10.43 -2.62
CA ARG A 21 13.18 9.23 -1.81
C ARG A 21 11.70 9.02 -1.52
N MET A 22 11.28 7.76 -1.47
CA MET A 22 9.92 7.40 -1.11
C MET A 22 9.99 6.17 -0.20
N ASP A 23 9.43 6.33 0.99
CA ASP A 23 9.27 5.27 1.97
C ASP A 23 8.02 4.45 1.60
N HIS A 24 8.01 3.15 1.89
CA HIS A 24 6.84 2.28 1.70
C HIS A 24 5.61 2.84 2.42
N LEU A 25 5.81 3.51 3.56
CA LEU A 25 4.78 4.22 4.31
C LEU A 25 3.94 5.14 3.42
N VAL A 26 4.54 5.80 2.42
CA VAL A 26 3.85 6.74 1.53
C VAL A 26 2.81 6.04 0.64
N CYS A 27 2.88 4.71 0.52
CA CYS A 27 1.92 3.92 -0.25
C CYS A 27 0.51 3.88 0.34
N PHE A 28 0.22 4.54 1.46
CA PHE A 28 -1.15 4.77 1.94
C PHE A 28 -1.89 5.87 1.14
N VAL A 29 -1.14 6.78 0.51
CA VAL A 29 -1.68 7.96 -0.18
C VAL A 29 -2.64 7.63 -1.33
N PRO A 30 -2.39 6.62 -2.20
CA PRO A 30 -3.36 6.25 -3.23
C PRO A 30 -4.74 5.91 -2.64
N GLY A 31 -4.79 5.12 -1.57
CA GLY A 31 -6.01 4.77 -0.87
C GLY A 31 -6.70 5.98 -0.25
N MET A 32 -5.93 6.87 0.40
CA MET A 32 -6.43 8.13 0.94
C MET A 32 -7.08 9.01 -0.14
N LEU A 33 -6.41 9.19 -1.28
CA LEU A 33 -6.92 9.99 -2.41
C LEU A 33 -8.20 9.39 -2.98
N ALA A 34 -8.23 8.07 -3.20
CA ALA A 34 -9.40 7.37 -3.71
C ALA A 34 -10.59 7.45 -2.72
N LEU A 35 -10.35 7.21 -1.44
CA LEU A 35 -11.37 7.32 -0.39
C LEU A 35 -11.98 8.72 -0.35
N GLY A 36 -11.17 9.77 -0.49
CA GLY A 36 -11.63 11.16 -0.51
C GLY A 36 -12.66 11.46 -1.61
N THR A 37 -12.66 10.70 -2.71
CA THR A 37 -13.65 10.86 -3.79
C THR A 37 -15.06 10.41 -3.41
N LEU A 38 -15.21 9.58 -2.36
CA LEU A 38 -16.52 9.12 -1.90
C LEU A 38 -17.27 10.18 -1.09
N SER A 39 -16.54 11.10 -0.46
CA SER A 39 -17.11 12.16 0.38
C SER A 39 -17.40 13.45 -0.39
N GLU A 40 -16.70 13.68 -1.50
CA GLU A 40 -16.87 14.86 -2.35
C GLU A 40 -17.94 14.60 -3.41
N VAL A 41 -19.10 15.22 -3.25
CA VAL A 41 -20.27 14.98 -4.11
C VAL A 41 -20.44 16.00 -5.22
N ASP A 42 -19.86 17.20 -5.07
CA ASP A 42 -20.13 18.34 -5.96
C ASP A 42 -18.97 18.65 -6.92
N ASP A 43 -17.72 18.36 -6.54
CA ASP A 43 -16.53 18.64 -7.36
C ASP A 43 -16.02 17.41 -8.12
N HIS A 44 -16.73 17.05 -9.20
CA HIS A 44 -16.35 15.93 -10.06
C HIS A 44 -14.96 16.11 -10.71
N ALA A 45 -14.54 17.35 -10.99
CA ALA A 45 -13.24 17.63 -11.59
C ALA A 45 -12.08 17.38 -10.60
N LYS A 46 -12.26 17.73 -9.33
CA LYS A 46 -11.35 17.36 -8.25
C LYS A 46 -11.30 15.85 -8.04
N ASN A 47 -12.45 15.17 -8.02
CA ASN A 47 -12.49 13.71 -7.89
C ASN A 47 -11.73 13.01 -9.02
N ALA A 48 -11.92 13.44 -10.27
CA ALA A 48 -11.19 12.91 -11.42
C ALA A 48 -9.68 13.10 -11.26
N ARG A 49 -9.23 14.29 -10.84
CA ARG A 49 -7.79 14.58 -10.59
C ARG A 49 -7.21 13.72 -9.46
N HIS A 50 -7.93 13.57 -8.35
CA HIS A 50 -7.49 12.75 -7.22
C HIS A 50 -7.40 11.28 -7.61
N LEU A 51 -8.41 10.76 -8.32
CA LEU A 51 -8.40 9.36 -8.75
C LEU A 51 -7.31 9.10 -9.79
N GLU A 52 -7.08 10.01 -10.73
CA GLU A 52 -5.96 9.90 -11.68
C GLU A 52 -4.60 9.86 -10.95
N LEU A 53 -4.40 10.73 -9.96
CA LEU A 53 -3.19 10.72 -9.16
C LEU A 53 -3.07 9.44 -8.32
N ALA A 54 -4.17 8.97 -7.73
CA ALA A 54 -4.23 7.72 -6.98
C ALA A 54 -3.83 6.53 -7.85
N GLU A 55 -4.36 6.42 -9.08
CA GLU A 55 -3.99 5.35 -10.02
C GLU A 55 -2.50 5.38 -10.38
N LYS A 56 -1.94 6.57 -10.62
CA LYS A 56 -0.52 6.76 -10.95
C LYS A 56 0.40 6.39 -9.79
N LEU A 57 0.05 6.81 -8.56
CA LEU A 57 0.82 6.46 -7.36
C LEU A 57 0.66 4.98 -6.99
N MET A 58 -0.54 4.42 -7.12
CA MET A 58 -0.80 2.98 -6.87
C MET A 58 0.02 2.12 -7.83
N LYS A 59 0.12 2.52 -9.11
CA LYS A 59 1.00 1.86 -10.07
C LYS A 59 2.43 1.84 -9.56
N THR A 60 2.96 2.96 -9.08
CA THR A 60 4.32 3.02 -8.51
C THR A 60 4.47 2.10 -7.32
N CYS A 61 3.55 2.13 -6.35
CA CYS A 61 3.59 1.27 -5.17
C CYS A 61 3.55 -0.22 -5.53
N TYR A 62 2.72 -0.64 -6.48
CA TYR A 62 2.75 -2.01 -6.99
C TYR A 62 4.09 -2.35 -7.67
N GLN A 63 4.66 -1.43 -8.44
CA GLN A 63 5.97 -1.64 -9.06
C GLN A 63 7.12 -1.74 -8.05
N LEU A 64 6.97 -1.24 -6.82
CA LEU A 64 7.95 -1.47 -5.75
C LEU A 64 8.05 -2.94 -5.37
N TYR A 65 6.92 -3.68 -5.42
CA TYR A 65 6.85 -5.13 -5.17
C TYR A 65 7.29 -5.91 -6.40
N HIS A 66 6.66 -5.63 -7.55
CA HIS A 66 6.79 -6.43 -8.78
C HIS A 66 8.23 -6.49 -9.33
N HIS A 67 9.06 -5.48 -9.04
CA HIS A 67 10.45 -5.46 -9.50
C HIS A 67 11.45 -6.17 -8.58
N GLN A 68 11.03 -6.61 -7.39
CA GLN A 68 11.95 -7.28 -6.48
C GLN A 68 11.99 -8.79 -6.75
N PRO A 69 13.16 -9.43 -6.62
CA PRO A 69 13.29 -10.88 -6.67
C PRO A 69 12.32 -11.65 -5.78
N THR A 70 12.03 -11.13 -4.57
CA THR A 70 11.08 -11.76 -3.64
C THR A 70 9.61 -11.39 -3.91
N GLY A 71 9.33 -10.45 -4.83
CA GLY A 71 7.98 -9.90 -4.99
C GLY A 71 7.49 -9.07 -3.80
N LEU A 72 8.35 -8.69 -2.84
CA LEU A 72 8.03 -7.85 -1.69
C LEU A 72 8.71 -6.49 -1.82
N SER A 73 8.04 -5.39 -1.45
CA SER A 73 8.66 -4.05 -1.52
C SER A 73 9.77 -3.86 -0.48
N PRO A 74 10.86 -3.14 -0.84
CA PRO A 74 11.78 -2.56 0.14
C PRO A 74 11.09 -1.47 0.99
N ASP A 75 11.68 -1.12 2.14
CA ASP A 75 11.15 -0.07 3.02
C ASP A 75 11.36 1.32 2.41
N ILE A 76 12.46 1.53 1.68
CA ILE A 76 12.80 2.84 1.10
C ILE A 76 13.44 2.66 -0.28
N VAL A 77 12.98 3.44 -1.27
CA VAL A 77 13.60 3.56 -2.58
C VAL A 77 13.97 5.01 -2.93
N SER A 78 14.86 5.17 -3.90
CA SER A 78 15.20 6.45 -4.52
C SER A 78 14.88 6.48 -6.01
N PHE A 79 14.41 7.62 -6.49
CA PHE A 79 14.02 7.87 -7.88
C PHE A 79 15.12 8.63 -8.64
N PRO A 80 15.23 8.46 -9.98
CA PRO A 80 14.22 7.93 -10.92
C PRO A 80 14.25 6.42 -11.17
N LYS A 81 15.23 5.68 -10.64
CA LYS A 81 15.43 4.25 -10.98
C LYS A 81 14.84 3.25 -9.97
N MET A 82 14.06 3.72 -8.99
CA MET A 82 13.63 2.92 -7.82
C MET A 82 14.79 2.14 -7.20
N LYS A 83 15.95 2.81 -7.05
CA LYS A 83 17.11 2.18 -6.41
C LYS A 83 16.77 1.93 -4.95
N VAL A 84 16.89 0.68 -4.52
CA VAL A 84 16.71 0.27 -3.12
C VAL A 84 17.69 1.04 -2.23
N VAL A 85 17.15 1.67 -1.19
CA VAL A 85 17.89 2.42 -0.17
C VAL A 85 17.86 1.65 1.15
N ASP A 86 16.68 1.20 1.57
CA ASP A 86 16.51 0.25 2.68
C ASP A 86 15.85 -1.02 2.11
N PRO A 87 16.56 -2.15 2.03
CA PRO A 87 16.08 -3.36 1.39
C PRO A 87 15.11 -4.19 2.25
N MET A 88 14.86 -3.80 3.49
CA MET A 88 14.05 -4.59 4.41
C MET A 88 12.56 -4.52 4.06
N HIS A 89 11.83 -5.62 4.18
CA HIS A 89 10.37 -5.66 4.13
C HIS A 89 9.81 -6.02 5.50
N ARG A 90 9.14 -5.05 6.14
CA ARG A 90 8.68 -5.16 7.53
C ARG A 90 7.25 -5.69 7.65
N LEU A 91 6.72 -6.37 6.63
CA LEU A 91 5.34 -6.87 6.58
C LEU A 91 4.27 -5.76 6.57
N ARG A 92 4.65 -4.55 6.12
CA ARG A 92 3.82 -3.35 6.24
C ARG A 92 2.57 -3.38 5.33
N PRO A 93 1.48 -2.70 5.72
CA PRO A 93 0.20 -2.82 5.04
C PRO A 93 -0.06 -1.82 3.93
N GLU A 94 0.69 -0.71 3.83
CA GLU A 94 0.19 0.50 3.17
C GLU A 94 -0.16 0.29 1.68
N THR A 95 0.57 -0.60 0.99
CA THR A 95 0.24 -0.98 -0.39
C THR A 95 -1.08 -1.77 -0.47
N VAL A 96 -1.29 -2.78 0.38
CA VAL A 96 -2.55 -3.56 0.36
C VAL A 96 -3.74 -2.76 0.90
N GLU A 97 -3.51 -1.84 1.83
CA GLU A 97 -4.49 -0.83 2.25
C GLU A 97 -4.97 -0.02 1.04
N SER A 98 -4.04 0.55 0.26
CA SER A 98 -4.38 1.30 -0.93
C SER A 98 -5.07 0.45 -1.99
N LEU A 99 -4.62 -0.79 -2.21
CA LEU A 99 -5.29 -1.72 -3.14
C LEU A 99 -6.75 -1.98 -2.73
N PHE A 100 -7.03 -2.12 -1.43
CA PHE A 100 -8.38 -2.26 -0.90
C PHE A 100 -9.26 -1.05 -1.27
N TYR A 101 -8.81 0.17 -0.98
CA TYR A 101 -9.59 1.37 -1.31
C TYR A 101 -9.74 1.57 -2.83
N MET A 102 -8.67 1.36 -3.60
CA MET A 102 -8.70 1.45 -5.06
C MET A 102 -9.71 0.46 -5.65
N TYR A 103 -9.77 -0.78 -5.15
CA TYR A 103 -10.79 -1.74 -5.56
C TYR A 103 -12.21 -1.28 -5.19
N ARG A 104 -12.45 -0.85 -3.94
CA ARG A 104 -13.79 -0.44 -3.48
C ARG A 104 -14.32 0.79 -4.22
N VAL A 105 -13.44 1.72 -4.62
CA VAL A 105 -13.82 2.93 -5.35
C VAL A 105 -14.01 2.66 -6.84
N THR A 106 -13.10 1.93 -7.48
CA THR A 106 -13.08 1.80 -8.95
C THR A 106 -13.71 0.51 -9.49
N LYS A 107 -13.87 -0.51 -8.64
CA LYS A 107 -14.25 -1.89 -9.00
C LYS A 107 -13.29 -2.59 -9.97
N ASN A 108 -12.09 -2.05 -10.19
CA ASN A 108 -11.15 -2.65 -11.13
C ASN A 108 -10.49 -3.90 -10.51
N SER A 109 -10.69 -5.07 -11.13
CA SER A 109 -10.21 -6.36 -10.61
C SER A 109 -8.69 -6.44 -10.51
N LYS A 110 -7.94 -5.65 -11.28
CA LYS A 110 -6.46 -5.63 -11.23
C LYS A 110 -5.93 -5.40 -9.81
N TYR A 111 -6.66 -4.65 -8.97
CA TYR A 111 -6.22 -4.39 -7.60
C TYR A 111 -6.32 -5.63 -6.71
N ARG A 112 -7.28 -6.53 -6.98
CA ARG A 112 -7.35 -7.85 -6.33
C ARG A 112 -6.24 -8.77 -6.81
N GLU A 113 -5.93 -8.74 -8.09
CA GLU A 113 -4.82 -9.50 -8.70
C GLU A 113 -3.49 -9.08 -8.09
N PHE A 114 -3.20 -7.78 -8.02
CA PHE A 114 -2.00 -7.24 -7.37
C PHE A 114 -1.92 -7.64 -5.89
N GLY A 115 -3.03 -7.57 -5.16
CA GLY A 115 -3.07 -8.00 -3.77
C GLY A 115 -2.85 -9.50 -3.61
N TRP A 116 -3.28 -10.32 -4.58
CA TRP A 116 -3.02 -11.76 -4.58
C TRP A 116 -1.54 -12.06 -4.82
N GLU A 117 -0.91 -11.41 -5.79
CA GLU A 117 0.53 -11.56 -6.05
C GLU A 117 1.37 -11.22 -4.81
N ILE A 118 1.06 -10.11 -4.13
CA ILE A 118 1.75 -9.71 -2.89
C ILE A 118 1.53 -10.74 -1.79
N PHE A 119 0.32 -11.28 -1.64
CA PHE A 119 0.03 -12.31 -0.64
C PHE A 119 0.82 -13.60 -0.91
N GLN A 120 0.94 -14.02 -2.17
CA GLN A 120 1.76 -15.17 -2.55
C GLN A 120 3.24 -14.96 -2.24
N ALA A 121 3.76 -13.74 -2.43
CA ALA A 121 5.12 -13.38 -2.06
C ALA A 121 5.35 -13.44 -0.53
N LEU A 122 4.38 -12.97 0.27
CA LEU A 122 4.41 -13.10 1.73
C LEU A 122 4.44 -14.58 2.15
N GLU A 123 3.59 -15.43 1.56
CA GLU A 123 3.57 -16.87 1.82
C GLU A 123 4.89 -17.56 1.44
N ALA A 124 5.52 -17.14 0.35
CA ALA A 124 6.75 -17.75 -0.15
C ALA A 124 8.01 -17.32 0.61
N HIS A 125 8.06 -16.08 1.11
CA HIS A 125 9.31 -15.48 1.58
C HIS A 125 9.27 -14.95 3.02
N ALA A 126 8.10 -14.67 3.58
CA ALA A 126 7.95 -14.17 4.95
C ALA A 126 7.42 -15.25 5.91
N LYS A 127 6.78 -16.31 5.42
CA LYS A 127 6.22 -17.37 6.26
C LYS A 127 7.32 -18.22 6.91
N VAL A 128 7.17 -18.46 8.20
CA VAL A 128 8.05 -19.32 9.03
C VAL A 128 7.22 -20.33 9.80
N ASN A 129 7.85 -21.28 10.49
CA ASN A 129 7.18 -22.39 11.18
C ASN A 129 6.05 -21.95 12.15
N HIS A 130 6.20 -20.78 12.78
CA HIS A 130 5.31 -20.30 13.84
C HIS A 130 4.67 -18.93 13.55
N GLY A 131 4.68 -18.47 12.29
CA GLY A 131 4.11 -17.17 11.94
C GLY A 131 4.71 -16.60 10.66
N TYR A 132 4.93 -15.29 10.66
CA TYR A 132 5.58 -14.55 9.59
C TYR A 132 6.69 -13.69 10.17
N ALA A 133 7.67 -13.36 9.34
CA ALA A 133 8.87 -12.68 9.78
C ALA A 133 9.27 -11.62 8.75
N ALA A 134 9.72 -10.46 9.21
CA ALA A 134 10.24 -9.43 8.32
C ALA A 134 11.38 -9.98 7.45
N VAL A 135 11.42 -9.60 6.17
CA VAL A 135 12.46 -10.03 5.23
C VAL A 135 13.57 -8.99 5.23
N LEU A 136 14.81 -9.41 5.50
CA LEU A 136 15.97 -8.52 5.69
C LEU A 136 16.41 -7.84 4.39
N ASN A 137 16.32 -8.56 3.27
CA ASN A 137 16.69 -8.02 1.96
C ASN A 137 15.82 -8.62 0.86
N VAL A 138 14.92 -7.81 0.30
CA VAL A 138 14.03 -8.20 -0.81
C VAL A 138 14.75 -8.43 -2.15
N THR A 139 16.02 -8.05 -2.25
CA THR A 139 16.84 -8.27 -3.45
C THR A 139 17.60 -9.59 -3.43
N GLU A 140 17.56 -10.34 -2.33
CA GLU A 140 18.32 -11.58 -2.14
C GLU A 140 17.43 -12.82 -2.22
N MET A 141 17.95 -13.86 -2.87
CA MET A 141 17.34 -15.19 -2.94
C MET A 141 18.40 -16.25 -2.58
N PRO A 142 18.15 -17.16 -1.62
CA PRO A 142 16.93 -17.26 -0.80
C PRO A 142 16.77 -16.06 0.15
N ALA A 143 15.51 -15.66 0.38
CA ALA A 143 15.18 -14.58 1.30
C ALA A 143 15.62 -14.95 2.74
N ARG A 144 16.19 -13.98 3.45
CA ARG A 144 16.55 -14.09 4.86
C ARG A 144 15.57 -13.30 5.71
N THR A 145 15.18 -13.83 6.85
CA THR A 145 14.20 -13.22 7.74
C THR A 145 14.82 -12.74 9.06
N GLU A 146 14.23 -11.71 9.65
CA GLU A 146 14.45 -11.29 11.03
C GLU A 146 13.41 -11.97 11.93
N ASP A 147 13.79 -12.44 13.12
CA ASP A 147 12.85 -13.05 14.10
C ASP A 147 11.95 -11.97 14.74
N LYS A 148 11.12 -11.34 13.90
CA LYS A 148 10.22 -10.24 14.25
C LYS A 148 8.96 -10.28 13.40
N MET A 149 7.82 -10.42 14.08
CA MET A 149 6.49 -10.24 13.50
C MET A 149 5.82 -9.05 14.15
N GLU A 150 5.69 -7.95 13.41
CA GLU A 150 5.03 -6.76 13.92
C GLU A 150 3.52 -6.99 14.07
N SER A 151 2.91 -6.38 15.09
CA SER A 151 1.48 -6.58 15.38
C SER A 151 0.56 -6.13 14.24
N PHE A 152 0.96 -5.10 13.49
CA PHE A 152 0.24 -4.60 12.32
C PHE A 152 0.15 -5.62 11.18
N PHE A 153 1.00 -6.64 11.14
CA PHE A 153 0.83 -7.68 10.12
C PHE A 153 -0.52 -8.38 10.28
N LEU A 154 -0.92 -8.68 11.52
CA LEU A 154 -2.21 -9.27 11.83
C LEU A 154 -3.34 -8.23 11.79
N ALA A 155 -3.10 -7.04 12.37
CA ALA A 155 -4.12 -6.01 12.44
C ALA A 155 -4.46 -5.44 11.06
N GLU A 156 -3.47 -5.25 10.20
CA GLU A 156 -3.62 -4.46 8.98
C GLU A 156 -3.41 -5.30 7.74
N THR A 157 -2.22 -5.87 7.55
CA THR A 157 -1.83 -6.55 6.31
C THR A 157 -2.78 -7.69 5.98
N LEU A 158 -2.99 -8.62 6.92
CA LEU A 158 -3.94 -9.74 6.72
C LEU A 158 -5.40 -9.26 6.63
N LYS A 159 -5.79 -8.23 7.38
CA LYS A 159 -7.15 -7.69 7.35
C LYS A 159 -7.47 -7.07 5.99
N TYR A 160 -6.58 -6.25 5.44
CA TYR A 160 -6.78 -5.66 4.12
C TYR A 160 -6.68 -6.70 3.00
N HIS A 161 -5.79 -7.70 3.08
CA HIS A 161 -5.82 -8.83 2.13
C HIS A 161 -7.16 -9.57 2.16
N TYR A 162 -7.70 -9.83 3.36
CA TYR A 162 -9.01 -10.45 3.50
C TYR A 162 -10.13 -9.59 2.92
N LEU A 163 -10.20 -8.31 3.32
CA LEU A 163 -11.25 -7.39 2.89
C LEU A 163 -11.21 -7.04 1.39
N LEU A 164 -10.02 -7.06 0.79
CA LEU A 164 -9.80 -6.87 -0.64
C LEU A 164 -10.50 -7.97 -1.45
N GLN A 165 -10.46 -9.22 -0.97
CA GLN A 165 -11.12 -10.36 -1.63
C GLN A 165 -12.58 -10.56 -1.17
N ALA A 166 -12.95 -10.02 -0.01
CA ALA A 166 -14.30 -10.15 0.54
C ALA A 166 -15.37 -9.38 -0.28
N PRO A 167 -16.66 -9.75 -0.14
CA PRO A 167 -17.77 -8.98 -0.68
C PRO A 167 -17.82 -7.56 -0.12
N GLU A 168 -18.35 -6.62 -0.92
CA GLU A 168 -18.32 -5.21 -0.55
C GLU A 168 -19.23 -4.84 0.62
N SER A 169 -20.25 -5.66 0.85
CA SER A 169 -21.15 -5.57 1.98
C SER A 169 -20.46 -5.80 3.32
N LEU A 170 -19.28 -6.42 3.34
CA LEU A 170 -18.47 -6.57 4.54
C LEU A 170 -17.63 -5.30 4.78
N ILE A 171 -17.88 -4.65 5.92
CA ILE A 171 -17.31 -3.36 6.34
C ILE A 171 -17.46 -2.30 5.22
N PRO A 172 -18.69 -1.85 4.94
CA PRO A 172 -18.94 -0.87 3.88
C PRO A 172 -18.45 0.52 4.29
N LEU A 173 -17.81 1.23 3.35
CA LEU A 173 -17.08 2.49 3.58
C LEU A 173 -17.99 3.69 3.92
N ASP A 174 -19.30 3.56 3.71
CA ASP A 174 -20.31 4.55 4.09
C ASP A 174 -20.80 4.40 5.55
N LYS A 175 -20.41 3.30 6.22
CA LYS A 175 -20.76 3.00 7.63
C LYS A 175 -19.55 2.92 8.55
N TYR A 176 -18.36 2.67 8.03
CA TYR A 176 -17.13 2.52 8.81
C TYR A 176 -16.01 3.39 8.28
N VAL A 177 -15.19 3.89 9.20
CA VAL A 177 -13.90 4.52 8.91
C VAL A 177 -12.81 3.73 9.64
N PHE A 178 -11.73 3.42 8.95
CA PHE A 178 -10.56 2.77 9.55
C PHE A 178 -9.70 3.83 10.23
N ASN A 179 -9.22 3.55 11.45
CA ASN A 179 -8.10 4.30 11.99
C ASN A 179 -6.79 3.90 11.27
N THR A 180 -5.68 4.53 11.64
CA THR A 180 -4.37 4.28 11.01
C THR A 180 -3.76 2.90 11.30
N GLU A 181 -4.43 2.04 12.07
CA GLU A 181 -4.00 0.66 12.37
C GLU A 181 -5.09 -0.35 11.91
N ALA A 182 -5.81 0.01 10.85
CA ALA A 182 -6.90 -0.75 10.25
C ALA A 182 -8.02 -1.19 11.22
N HIS A 183 -8.27 -0.50 12.33
CA HIS A 183 -9.40 -0.78 13.21
C HIS A 183 -10.65 0.00 12.73
N PRO A 184 -11.72 -0.68 12.27
CA PRO A 184 -12.92 0.00 11.79
C PRO A 184 -13.74 0.55 12.95
N SER A 185 -14.07 1.83 12.87
CA SER A 185 -14.99 2.53 13.78
C SER A 185 -16.27 2.90 13.03
N SER A 186 -17.42 2.70 13.67
CA SER A 186 -18.71 3.06 13.06
C SER A 186 -18.85 4.58 12.93
N ILE A 187 -19.34 5.04 11.78
CA ILE A 187 -19.62 6.45 11.53
C ILE A 187 -20.89 6.83 12.28
N ASN A 188 -20.78 7.77 13.22
CA ASN A 188 -21.95 8.35 13.88
C ASN A 188 -22.53 9.47 13.01
N ARG A 189 -23.62 9.18 12.30
CA ARG A 189 -24.39 10.20 11.59
C ARG A 189 -25.30 10.87 12.63
N LYS A 190 -24.97 12.09 13.05
CA LYS A 190 -25.93 12.92 13.77
C LYS A 190 -27.06 13.26 12.79
N ASN A 191 -28.26 12.77 13.09
CA ASN A 191 -29.50 13.19 12.44
C ASN A 191 -29.76 14.67 12.70
#